data_AF-A0A940R9W8-F1
#
_entry.id   AF-A0A940R9W8-F1
#
_cell.length_a   1.000
_cell.length_b   1.000
_cell.length_c   1.000
_cell.angle_alpha   90.00
_cell.angle_beta   90.00
_cell.angle_gamma   90.00
#
_symmetry.space_group_name_H-M   'P 1'
#
loop_
_entity.id
_entity.type
_entity.pdbx_description
1 polymer ?
#
loop_
_entity_poly.entity_id
_entity_poly.type
_entity_poly.pdbx_seq_one_letter_code
_entity_poly.pdbx_strand_id
1 'polypeptide(L)'
;MTTDRLLLAEALTNFIAAIGLVAYLVQIARNRTRSQLERRLSIFLSSMVAIFVMRGIHYSFGASETVKSVVLFFSALWPFAMVLFIEGLLRRHFHISIKILSFTGALIIGAWALSVKANGAFFASLVGFQVVVLAIVAWVTLKRDPSTLSESENRYINGVGIAAMIAVPLLVSDFRSVFHWEVPRMGALGGLVFAYALLKLSEKRRKRDIGKELAYIFAVDLIGASVFCLIWQDFRSFNVACLLILTLHFFILLLKQLVLQERSQVQDWVLSLVESIQSEKVKDIVDFHGVLTQRLGSQSIYPVTEQDLSGFDIDGLKSLVKGSAVLDLSLLKKANPQSEAGQQMAYLLESHQMNQVHVIGEEPLYMILVNAPAIGNASDYQNEMQILKSFLSLIQRKAHE
;
A
#
# COMPACT_ATOMS: atom_id res chain seq x y z
N MET A 1 20.15 27.11 -23.55
CA MET A 1 19.83 27.65 -22.21
C MET A 1 18.46 27.22 -21.68
N THR A 2 17.33 27.48 -22.35
CA THR A 2 16.00 26.99 -21.89
C THR A 2 15.88 25.47 -22.01
N THR A 3 16.40 24.88 -23.09
CA THR A 3 16.39 23.43 -23.34
C THR A 3 17.19 22.65 -22.29
N ASP A 4 18.35 23.18 -21.87
CA ASP A 4 19.23 22.52 -20.90
C ASP A 4 18.61 22.48 -19.50
N ARG A 5 17.97 23.59 -19.08
CA ARG A 5 17.25 23.67 -17.81
C ARG A 5 16.04 22.74 -17.77
N LEU A 6 15.33 22.62 -18.89
CA LEU A 6 14.18 21.72 -19.03
C LEU A 6 14.60 20.25 -18.95
N LEU A 7 15.68 19.87 -19.64
CA LEU A 7 16.23 18.50 -19.57
C LEU A 7 16.70 18.15 -18.15
N LEU A 8 17.38 19.09 -17.47
CA LEU A 8 17.80 18.90 -16.09
C LEU A 8 16.60 18.73 -15.15
N ALA A 9 15.57 19.55 -15.29
CA ALA A 9 14.37 19.45 -14.47
C ALA A 9 13.61 18.14 -14.70
N GLU A 10 13.50 17.69 -15.96
CA GLU A 10 12.92 16.39 -16.30
C GLU A 10 13.76 15.24 -15.70
N ALA A 11 15.09 15.31 -15.75
CA ALA A 11 15.97 14.31 -15.15
C ALA A 11 15.80 14.24 -13.62
N LEU A 12 15.85 15.39 -12.94
CA LEU A 12 15.62 15.50 -11.49
C LEU A 12 14.25 14.95 -11.11
N THR A 13 13.22 15.27 -11.90
CA THR A 13 11.85 14.78 -11.64
C THR A 13 11.76 13.27 -11.72
N ASN A 14 12.43 12.66 -12.70
CA ASN A 14 12.51 11.21 -12.82
C ASN A 14 13.26 10.58 -11.64
N PHE A 15 14.39 11.14 -11.20
CA PHE A 15 15.13 10.62 -10.05
C PHE A 15 14.35 10.74 -8.74
N ILE A 16 13.73 11.90 -8.48
CA ILE A 16 12.91 12.11 -7.28
C ILE A 16 11.73 11.13 -7.26
N ALA A 17 11.05 10.95 -8.41
CA ALA A 17 9.98 9.98 -8.53
C ALA A 17 10.48 8.54 -8.28
N ALA A 18 11.61 8.15 -8.86
CA ALA A 18 12.21 6.85 -8.63
C ALA A 18 12.54 6.62 -7.15
N ILE A 19 13.17 7.60 -6.47
CA ILE A 19 13.50 7.50 -5.04
C ILE A 19 12.22 7.33 -4.21
N GLY A 20 11.18 8.12 -4.50
CA GLY A 20 9.89 8.00 -3.79
C GLY A 20 9.25 6.63 -3.96
N LEU A 21 9.24 6.10 -5.19
CA LEU A 21 8.71 4.76 -5.47
C LEU A 21 9.57 3.65 -4.86
N VAL A 22 10.89 3.80 -4.81
CA VAL A 22 11.79 2.86 -4.12
C VAL A 22 11.52 2.88 -2.63
N ALA A 23 11.35 4.04 -2.01
CA ALA A 23 10.96 4.13 -0.59
C ALA A 23 9.64 3.39 -0.32
N TYR A 24 8.66 3.52 -1.22
CA TYR A 24 7.42 2.77 -1.12
C TYR A 24 7.61 1.25 -1.32
N LEU A 25 8.41 0.83 -2.29
CA LEU A 25 8.76 -0.59 -2.48
C LEU A 25 9.49 -1.17 -1.28
N VAL A 26 10.40 -0.43 -0.67
CA VAL A 26 11.10 -0.84 0.55
C VAL A 26 10.09 -1.01 1.69
N GLN A 27 9.12 -0.11 1.83
CA GLN A 27 8.04 -0.27 2.81
C GLN A 27 7.24 -1.56 2.57
N ILE A 28 6.83 -1.81 1.33
CA ILE A 28 6.11 -3.04 0.96
C ILE A 28 6.99 -4.27 1.24
N ALA A 29 8.30 -4.22 0.94
CA ALA A 29 9.21 -5.33 1.17
C ALA A 29 9.49 -5.59 2.65
N ARG A 30 9.49 -4.54 3.49
CA ARG A 30 9.62 -4.65 4.95
C ARG A 30 8.36 -5.27 5.57
N ASN A 31 7.20 -4.98 5.02
CA ASN A 31 5.94 -5.61 5.41
C ASN A 31 5.90 -7.05 4.86
N ARG A 32 6.22 -8.05 5.71
CA ARG A 32 6.50 -9.44 5.27
C ARG A 32 5.30 -10.22 4.70
N THR A 33 4.08 -9.67 4.65
CA THR A 33 2.89 -10.26 3.99
C THR A 33 2.91 -10.05 2.50
N ARG A 34 3.45 -10.99 1.74
CA ARG A 34 3.26 -10.93 0.28
C ARG A 34 1.87 -11.42 -0.11
N SER A 35 0.84 -10.61 0.17
CA SER A 35 -0.47 -10.81 -0.46
C SER A 35 -0.30 -10.82 -1.98
N GLN A 36 -1.13 -11.57 -2.71
CA GLN A 36 -1.02 -11.60 -4.18
C GLN A 36 -1.17 -10.20 -4.79
N LEU A 37 -1.96 -9.33 -4.15
CA LEU A 37 -2.12 -7.93 -4.52
C LEU A 37 -0.82 -7.15 -4.34
N GLU A 38 -0.15 -7.27 -3.19
CA GLU A 38 1.14 -6.61 -2.94
C GLU A 38 2.21 -7.08 -3.92
N ARG A 39 2.27 -8.37 -4.27
CA ARG A 39 3.21 -8.85 -5.29
C ARG A 39 2.96 -8.19 -6.65
N ARG A 40 1.69 -8.08 -7.06
CA ARG A 40 1.31 -7.42 -8.33
C ARG A 40 1.60 -5.92 -8.29
N LEU A 41 1.35 -5.28 -7.16
CA LEU A 41 1.70 -3.88 -6.91
C LEU A 41 3.23 -3.68 -6.97
N SER A 42 4.02 -4.54 -6.34
CA SER A 42 5.49 -4.46 -6.40
C SER A 42 6.03 -4.62 -7.81
N ILE A 43 5.44 -5.49 -8.63
CA ILE A 43 5.81 -5.63 -10.05
C ILE A 43 5.49 -4.32 -10.80
N PHE A 44 4.29 -3.77 -10.58
CA PHE A 44 3.88 -2.50 -11.17
C PHE A 44 4.81 -1.35 -10.77
N LEU A 45 5.05 -1.14 -9.47
CA LEU A 45 5.93 -0.07 -8.99
C LEU A 45 7.39 -0.28 -9.43
N SER A 46 7.89 -1.52 -9.43
CA SER A 46 9.24 -1.83 -9.93
C SER A 46 9.39 -1.46 -11.40
N SER A 47 8.37 -1.71 -12.22
CA SER A 47 8.40 -1.31 -13.64
C SER A 47 8.48 0.21 -13.80
N MET A 48 7.78 0.97 -12.97
CA MET A 48 7.84 2.44 -12.98
C MET A 48 9.19 2.96 -12.51
N VAL A 49 9.76 2.37 -11.45
CA VAL A 49 11.12 2.70 -10.98
C VAL A 49 12.13 2.47 -12.11
N ALA A 50 12.08 1.32 -12.79
CA ALA A 50 12.98 1.03 -13.90
C ALA A 50 12.88 2.08 -15.02
N ILE A 51 11.65 2.46 -15.40
CA ILE A 51 11.41 3.51 -16.41
C ILE A 51 12.00 4.85 -15.94
N PHE A 52 11.71 5.28 -14.71
CA PHE A 52 12.15 6.59 -14.21
C PHE A 52 13.66 6.67 -14.03
N VAL A 53 14.31 5.64 -13.46
CA VAL A 53 15.77 5.59 -13.34
C VAL A 53 16.42 5.69 -14.71
N MET A 54 15.96 4.88 -15.67
CA MET A 54 16.55 4.85 -17.00
C MET A 54 16.30 6.15 -17.79
N ARG A 55 15.14 6.78 -17.61
CA ARG A 55 14.85 8.12 -18.16
C ARG A 55 15.72 9.20 -17.54
N GLY A 56 15.88 9.19 -16.21
CA GLY A 56 16.77 10.10 -15.50
C GLY A 56 18.20 10.02 -16.04
N ILE A 57 18.73 8.80 -16.17
CA ILE A 57 20.06 8.56 -16.76
C ILE A 57 20.13 9.09 -18.21
N HIS A 58 19.13 8.77 -19.03
CA HIS A 58 19.11 9.21 -20.43
C HIS A 58 19.13 10.74 -20.57
N TYR A 59 18.33 11.45 -19.77
CA TYR A 59 18.25 12.90 -19.82
C TYR A 59 19.47 13.60 -19.19
N SER A 60 20.09 13.01 -18.17
CA SER A 60 21.28 13.59 -17.52
C SER A 60 22.56 13.40 -18.31
N PHE A 61 22.78 12.23 -18.92
CA PHE A 61 24.07 11.85 -19.50
C PHE A 61 24.05 11.76 -21.03
N GLY A 62 22.91 12.02 -21.67
CA GLY A 62 22.77 11.84 -23.11
C GLY A 62 22.99 10.38 -23.51
N ALA A 63 22.35 9.45 -22.78
CA ALA A 63 22.64 8.03 -22.90
C ALA A 63 22.38 7.48 -24.31
N SER A 64 23.11 6.41 -24.66
CA SER A 64 23.09 5.77 -25.98
C SER A 64 21.68 5.37 -26.44
N GLU A 65 21.48 5.24 -27.76
CA GLU A 65 20.21 4.77 -28.33
C GLU A 65 19.75 3.43 -27.73
N THR A 66 20.68 2.58 -27.28
CA THR A 66 20.36 1.33 -26.57
C THR A 66 19.60 1.59 -25.26
N VAL A 67 20.03 2.56 -24.45
CA VAL A 67 19.34 2.92 -23.20
C VAL A 67 17.93 3.42 -23.49
N LYS A 68 17.78 4.23 -24.54
CA LYS A 68 16.47 4.71 -25.00
C LYS A 68 15.56 3.57 -25.47
N SER A 69 16.05 2.61 -26.26
CA SER A 69 15.29 1.42 -26.66
C SER A 69 14.83 0.59 -25.45
N VAL A 70 15.70 0.43 -24.43
CA VAL A 70 15.34 -0.27 -23.19
C VAL A 70 14.26 0.50 -22.40
N VAL A 71 14.36 1.83 -22.28
CA VAL A 71 13.32 2.67 -21.67
C VAL A 71 11.97 2.47 -22.37
N LEU A 72 11.97 2.49 -23.70
CA LEU A 72 10.76 2.33 -24.51
C LEU A 72 10.17 0.93 -24.38
N PHE A 73 11.01 -0.11 -24.30
CA PHE A 73 10.59 -1.47 -24.01
C PHE A 73 9.85 -1.59 -22.67
N PHE A 74 10.43 -1.07 -21.57
CA PHE A 74 9.75 -1.09 -20.28
C PHE A 74 8.48 -0.23 -20.27
N SER A 75 8.49 0.89 -21.01
CA SER A 75 7.30 1.74 -21.18
C SER A 75 6.16 1.03 -21.91
N ALA A 76 6.48 0.09 -22.81
CA ALA A 76 5.48 -0.76 -23.47
C ALA A 76 4.98 -1.90 -22.55
N LEU A 77 5.80 -2.39 -21.62
CA LEU A 77 5.38 -3.41 -20.64
C LEU A 77 4.50 -2.85 -19.52
N TRP A 78 4.67 -1.57 -19.18
CA TRP A 78 3.99 -0.95 -18.02
C TRP A 78 2.45 -1.05 -18.04
N PRO A 79 1.73 -0.83 -19.16
CA PRO A 79 0.28 -0.99 -19.19
C PRO A 79 -0.19 -2.40 -18.83
N PHE A 80 0.57 -3.43 -19.21
CA PHE A 80 0.26 -4.81 -18.83
C PHE A 80 0.41 -5.03 -17.32
N ALA A 81 1.46 -4.45 -16.70
CA ALA A 81 1.62 -4.49 -15.25
C ALA A 81 0.43 -3.80 -14.52
N MET A 82 -0.08 -2.71 -15.07
CA MET A 82 -1.29 -2.03 -14.56
C MET A 82 -2.53 -2.92 -14.63
N VAL A 83 -2.74 -3.65 -15.73
CA VAL A 83 -3.85 -4.61 -15.87
C VAL A 83 -3.75 -5.70 -14.78
N LEU A 84 -2.57 -6.28 -14.57
CA LEU A 84 -2.38 -7.29 -13.53
C LEU A 84 -2.66 -6.74 -12.12
N PHE A 85 -2.21 -5.53 -11.84
CA PHE A 85 -2.45 -4.85 -10.57
C PHE A 85 -3.95 -4.65 -10.32
N ILE A 86 -4.68 -4.08 -11.28
CA ILE A 86 -6.12 -3.83 -11.15
C ILE A 86 -6.92 -5.13 -11.06
N GLU A 87 -6.48 -6.19 -11.74
CA GLU A 87 -7.09 -7.51 -11.61
C GLU A 87 -6.99 -8.03 -10.18
N GLY A 88 -5.81 -7.85 -9.56
CA GLY A 88 -5.59 -8.22 -8.17
C GLY A 88 -6.49 -7.42 -7.25
N LEU A 89 -6.71 -6.15 -7.59
CA LEU A 89 -7.50 -5.24 -6.79
C LEU A 89 -8.99 -5.54 -6.83
N LEU A 90 -9.53 -5.87 -8.00
CA LEU A 90 -10.95 -6.17 -8.18
C LEU A 90 -11.33 -7.58 -7.70
N ARG A 91 -10.36 -8.41 -7.27
CA ARG A 91 -10.53 -9.84 -6.92
C ARG A 91 -11.29 -10.64 -7.98
N ARG A 92 -11.32 -10.14 -9.22
CA ARG A 92 -12.04 -10.69 -10.35
C ARG A 92 -11.09 -10.81 -11.51
N HIS A 93 -11.15 -11.95 -12.18
CA HIS A 93 -10.39 -12.15 -13.42
C HIS A 93 -10.96 -11.24 -14.52
N PHE A 94 -10.10 -10.42 -15.11
CA PHE A 94 -10.41 -9.72 -16.36
C PHE A 94 -10.74 -10.74 -17.46
N HIS A 95 -11.61 -10.34 -18.39
CA HIS A 95 -11.87 -11.11 -19.60
C HIS A 95 -10.55 -11.40 -20.32
N ILE A 96 -10.39 -12.64 -20.82
CA ILE A 96 -9.12 -13.10 -21.41
C ILE A 96 -8.65 -12.21 -22.57
N SER A 97 -9.59 -11.63 -23.32
CA SER A 97 -9.29 -10.68 -24.41
C SER A 97 -8.52 -9.45 -23.95
N ILE A 98 -8.80 -8.90 -22.75
CA ILE A 98 -8.09 -7.72 -22.23
C ILE A 98 -6.64 -8.10 -21.88
N LYS A 99 -6.44 -9.29 -21.32
CA LYS A 99 -5.10 -9.80 -21.00
C LYS A 99 -4.28 -10.07 -22.25
N ILE A 100 -4.88 -10.73 -23.25
CA ILE A 100 -4.23 -10.99 -24.53
C ILE A 100 -3.90 -9.66 -25.22
N LEU A 101 -4.85 -8.73 -25.31
CA LEU A 101 -4.62 -7.41 -25.92
C LEU A 101 -3.46 -6.66 -25.26
N SER A 102 -3.47 -6.57 -23.92
CA SER A 102 -2.43 -5.86 -23.17
C SER A 102 -1.07 -6.57 -23.23
N PHE A 103 -1.03 -7.90 -23.15
CA PHE A 103 0.21 -8.68 -23.22
C PHE A 103 0.80 -8.67 -24.63
N THR A 104 0.01 -9.00 -25.64
CA THR A 104 0.45 -9.04 -27.04
C THR A 104 0.82 -7.65 -27.54
N GLY A 105 0.07 -6.61 -27.19
CA GLY A 105 0.42 -5.22 -27.50
C GLY A 105 1.75 -4.80 -26.86
N ALA A 106 1.96 -5.16 -25.59
CA ALA A 106 3.21 -4.89 -24.89
C ALA A 106 4.41 -5.61 -25.53
N LEU A 107 4.24 -6.87 -25.95
CA LEU A 107 5.28 -7.64 -26.64
C LEU A 107 5.59 -7.09 -28.04
N ILE A 108 4.59 -6.78 -28.85
CA ILE A 108 4.79 -6.29 -30.22
C ILE A 108 5.48 -4.93 -30.19
N ILE A 109 4.95 -3.98 -29.40
CA ILE A 109 5.52 -2.63 -29.31
C ILE A 109 6.87 -2.67 -28.59
N GLY A 110 7.03 -3.51 -27.57
CA GLY A 110 8.30 -3.72 -26.91
C GLY A 110 9.37 -4.27 -27.86
N ALA A 111 9.04 -5.29 -28.66
CA ALA A 111 9.95 -5.82 -29.67
C ALA A 111 10.31 -4.74 -30.71
N TRP A 112 9.32 -3.96 -31.17
CA TRP A 112 9.56 -2.85 -32.09
C TRP A 112 10.53 -1.81 -31.49
N ALA A 113 10.42 -1.52 -30.19
CA ALA A 113 11.33 -0.61 -29.48
C ALA A 113 12.80 -1.07 -29.51
N LEU A 114 13.04 -2.39 -29.56
CA LEU A 114 14.38 -2.98 -29.59
C LEU A 114 14.93 -3.13 -31.02
N SER A 115 14.07 -3.29 -32.02
CA SER A 115 14.48 -3.64 -33.38
C SER A 115 14.64 -2.47 -34.34
N VAL A 116 13.91 -1.36 -34.15
CA VAL A 116 13.87 -0.25 -35.12
C VAL A 116 14.16 1.08 -34.44
N LYS A 117 14.82 2.00 -35.16
CA LYS A 117 14.96 3.38 -34.70
C LYS A 117 13.58 3.98 -34.48
N ALA A 118 13.32 4.47 -33.27
CA ALA A 118 12.06 5.08 -32.90
C ALA A 118 11.69 6.22 -33.85
N ASN A 119 10.58 6.08 -34.57
CA ASN A 119 10.04 7.06 -35.50
C ASN A 119 8.67 7.59 -35.01
N GLY A 120 8.08 8.55 -35.71
CA GLY A 120 6.78 9.12 -35.33
C GLY A 120 5.68 8.06 -35.21
N ALA A 121 5.64 7.09 -36.13
CA ALA A 121 4.65 6.01 -36.12
C ALA A 121 4.78 5.11 -34.89
N PHE A 122 6.01 4.81 -34.46
CA PHE A 122 6.28 4.06 -33.23
C PHE A 122 5.75 4.81 -32.00
N PHE A 123 6.07 6.10 -31.86
CA PHE A 123 5.59 6.88 -30.72
C PHE A 123 4.07 7.03 -30.71
N ALA A 124 3.44 7.24 -31.87
CA ALA A 124 1.98 7.26 -32.01
C ALA A 124 1.34 5.92 -31.61
N SER A 125 1.96 4.80 -32.01
CA SER A 125 1.50 3.45 -31.62
C SER A 125 1.67 3.20 -30.12
N LEU A 126 2.79 3.61 -29.53
CA LEU A 126 3.06 3.45 -28.10
C LEU A 126 2.08 4.27 -27.25
N VAL A 127 1.87 5.55 -27.56
CA VAL A 127 0.91 6.39 -26.82
C VAL A 127 -0.52 5.88 -27.03
N GLY A 128 -0.89 5.50 -28.25
CA GLY A 128 -2.20 4.92 -28.55
C GLY A 128 -2.46 3.66 -27.73
N PHE A 129 -1.49 2.75 -27.69
CA PHE A 129 -1.57 1.54 -26.87
C PHE A 129 -1.72 1.84 -25.38
N GLN A 130 -0.87 2.71 -24.83
CA GLN A 130 -0.93 3.09 -23.42
C GLN A 130 -2.28 3.72 -23.05
N VAL A 131 -2.77 4.67 -23.86
CA VAL A 131 -4.05 5.33 -23.64
C VAL A 131 -5.21 4.35 -23.74
N VAL A 132 -5.24 3.47 -24.74
CA VAL A 132 -6.30 2.46 -24.90
C VAL A 132 -6.34 1.51 -23.71
N VAL A 133 -5.20 0.95 -23.30
CA VAL A 133 -5.16 0.02 -22.17
C VAL A 133 -5.57 0.72 -20.86
N LEU A 134 -5.08 1.93 -20.60
CA LEU A 134 -5.48 2.70 -19.42
C LEU A 134 -6.96 3.08 -19.44
N ALA A 135 -7.52 3.42 -20.60
CA ALA A 135 -8.94 3.71 -20.74
C ALA A 135 -9.80 2.47 -20.45
N ILE A 136 -9.39 1.29 -20.94
CA ILE A 136 -10.06 0.02 -20.62
C ILE A 136 -10.00 -0.27 -19.12
N VAL A 137 -8.82 -0.09 -18.51
CA VAL A 137 -8.63 -0.28 -17.07
C VAL A 137 -9.54 0.65 -16.28
N ALA A 138 -9.52 1.95 -16.58
CA ALA A 138 -10.36 2.95 -15.93
C ALA A 138 -11.86 2.63 -16.12
N TRP A 139 -12.27 2.27 -17.33
CA TRP A 139 -13.64 1.88 -17.63
C TRP A 139 -14.11 0.69 -16.78
N VAL A 140 -13.32 -0.38 -16.70
CA VAL A 140 -13.67 -1.56 -15.89
C VAL A 140 -13.70 -1.23 -14.40
N THR A 141 -12.77 -0.41 -13.92
CA THR A 141 -12.75 0.07 -12.53
C THR A 141 -14.02 0.85 -12.19
N LEU A 142 -14.53 1.66 -13.12
CA LEU A 142 -15.73 2.49 -12.95
C LEU A 142 -17.04 1.72 -13.15
N LYS A 143 -17.08 0.74 -14.06
CA LYS A 143 -18.27 -0.10 -14.35
C LYS A 143 -18.43 -1.31 -13.44
N ARG A 144 -17.59 -1.45 -12.42
CA ARG A 144 -17.71 -2.55 -11.46
C ARG A 144 -19.03 -2.49 -10.70
N ASP A 145 -19.48 -3.64 -10.22
CA ASP A 145 -20.63 -3.73 -9.32
C ASP A 145 -20.17 -3.42 -7.88
N PRO A 146 -20.59 -2.28 -7.30
CA PRO A 146 -20.18 -1.89 -5.96
C PRO A 146 -20.79 -2.80 -4.87
N SER A 147 -21.87 -3.55 -5.14
CA SER A 147 -22.52 -4.40 -4.14
C SER A 147 -21.69 -5.62 -3.73
N THR A 148 -20.74 -6.02 -4.59
CA THR A 148 -19.90 -7.21 -4.39
C THR A 148 -18.70 -6.98 -3.46
N LEU A 149 -18.47 -5.73 -3.03
CA LEU A 149 -17.27 -5.31 -2.29
C LEU A 149 -17.65 -4.50 -1.05
N SER A 150 -16.80 -4.56 -0.02
CA SER A 150 -16.99 -3.71 1.16
C SER A 150 -16.88 -2.22 0.80
N GLU A 151 -17.47 -1.34 1.60
CA GLU A 151 -17.38 0.10 1.36
C GLU A 151 -15.93 0.62 1.34
N SER A 152 -15.05 0.05 2.18
CA SER A 152 -13.63 0.41 2.21
C SER A 152 -12.91 0.01 0.93
N GLU A 153 -13.19 -1.18 0.40
CA GLU A 153 -12.62 -1.64 -0.88
C GLU A 153 -13.14 -0.77 -2.02
N ASN A 154 -14.43 -0.45 -2.02
CA ASN A 154 -15.00 0.42 -3.03
C ASN A 154 -14.38 1.82 -3.02
N ARG A 155 -14.14 2.40 -1.84
CA ARG A 155 -13.43 3.68 -1.73
C ARG A 155 -12.00 3.59 -2.24
N TYR A 156 -11.28 2.53 -1.87
CA TYR A 156 -9.91 2.32 -2.33
C TYR A 156 -9.85 2.21 -3.86
N ILE A 157 -10.71 1.39 -4.46
CA ILE A 157 -10.76 1.19 -5.91
C ILE A 157 -11.17 2.48 -6.63
N ASN A 158 -12.14 3.24 -6.11
CA ASN A 158 -12.52 4.54 -6.67
C ASN A 158 -11.36 5.52 -6.64
N GLY A 159 -10.64 5.60 -5.52
CA GLY A 159 -9.49 6.48 -5.40
C GLY A 159 -8.35 6.08 -6.34
N VAL A 160 -8.08 4.78 -6.51
CA VAL A 160 -7.12 4.26 -7.50
C VAL A 160 -7.56 4.63 -8.92
N GLY A 161 -8.86 4.52 -9.22
CA GLY A 161 -9.43 4.95 -10.50
C GLY A 161 -9.22 6.45 -10.76
N ILE A 162 -9.50 7.30 -9.78
CA ILE A 162 -9.27 8.75 -9.87
C ILE A 162 -7.78 9.06 -10.08
N ALA A 163 -6.90 8.42 -9.30
CA ALA A 163 -5.45 8.60 -9.43
C ALA A 163 -4.96 8.17 -10.83
N ALA A 164 -5.47 7.06 -11.37
CA ALA A 164 -5.16 6.61 -12.72
C ALA A 164 -5.65 7.61 -13.78
N MET A 165 -6.88 8.15 -13.64
CA MET A 165 -7.41 9.17 -14.55
C MET A 165 -6.56 10.45 -14.55
N ILE A 166 -6.04 10.87 -13.39
CA ILE A 166 -5.14 12.04 -13.28
C ILE A 166 -3.77 11.72 -13.87
N ALA A 167 -3.28 10.49 -13.72
CA ALA A 167 -1.98 10.07 -14.25
C ALA A 167 -1.96 10.00 -15.79
N VAL A 168 -3.10 9.71 -16.45
CA VAL A 168 -3.20 9.62 -17.93
C VAL A 168 -2.75 10.91 -18.63
N PRO A 169 -3.31 12.11 -18.39
CA PRO A 169 -2.86 13.33 -19.05
C PRO A 169 -1.40 13.67 -18.75
N LEU A 170 -0.93 13.38 -17.52
CA LEU A 170 0.47 13.55 -17.15
C LEU A 170 1.39 12.61 -17.93
N LEU A 171 0.97 11.37 -18.19
CA LEU A 171 1.69 10.42 -19.04
C LEU A 171 1.70 10.89 -20.51
N VAL A 172 0.57 11.35 -21.04
CA VAL A 172 0.47 11.83 -22.42
C VAL A 172 1.43 12.99 -22.69
N SER A 173 1.70 13.84 -21.69
CA SER A 173 2.70 14.91 -21.79
C SER A 173 4.13 14.42 -22.11
N ASP A 174 4.46 13.15 -21.82
CA ASP A 174 5.76 12.58 -22.18
C ASP A 174 5.96 12.47 -23.70
N PHE A 175 4.87 12.37 -24.45
CA PHE A 175 4.83 12.27 -25.90
C PHE A 175 4.74 13.62 -26.61
N ARG A 176 5.19 14.70 -25.96
CA ARG A 176 5.16 16.06 -26.54
C ARG A 176 5.75 16.18 -27.95
N SER A 177 6.69 15.30 -28.33
CA SER A 177 7.27 15.26 -29.68
C SER A 177 6.27 14.82 -30.76
N VAL A 178 5.25 14.04 -30.39
CA VAL A 178 4.16 13.63 -31.29
C VAL A 178 3.15 14.76 -31.46
N PHE A 179 2.88 15.52 -30.38
CA PHE A 179 1.86 16.57 -30.36
C PHE A 179 2.41 17.98 -30.58
N HIS A 180 3.72 18.14 -30.77
CA HIS A 180 4.41 19.43 -30.88
C HIS A 180 4.12 20.38 -29.70
N TRP A 181 4.03 19.83 -28.48
CA TRP A 181 3.78 20.61 -27.26
C TRP A 181 5.06 21.11 -26.61
N GLU A 182 5.01 22.32 -26.04
CA GLU A 182 6.10 22.93 -25.26
C GLU A 182 6.05 22.58 -23.76
N VAL A 183 5.14 21.69 -23.36
CA VAL A 183 4.94 21.29 -21.96
C VAL A 183 6.08 20.33 -21.53
N PRO A 184 6.58 20.42 -20.28
CA PRO A 184 7.51 19.45 -19.73
C PRO A 184 6.92 18.06 -19.68
N ARG A 185 7.79 17.06 -19.69
CA ARG A 185 7.40 15.65 -19.53
C ARG A 185 7.02 15.36 -18.08
N MET A 186 5.72 15.22 -17.81
CA MET A 186 5.16 15.06 -16.47
C MET A 186 4.86 13.61 -16.08
N GLY A 187 5.21 12.59 -16.88
CA GLY A 187 4.84 11.20 -16.57
C GLY A 187 5.39 10.69 -15.23
N ALA A 188 6.59 11.14 -14.84
CA ALA A 188 7.17 10.83 -13.54
C ALA A 188 6.38 11.44 -12.35
N LEU A 189 5.85 12.65 -12.52
CA LEU A 189 4.92 13.26 -11.56
C LEU A 189 3.64 12.42 -11.46
N GLY A 190 3.09 11.96 -12.59
CA GLY A 190 1.92 11.07 -12.59
C GLY A 190 2.14 9.80 -11.77
N GLY A 191 3.35 9.23 -11.81
CA GLY A 191 3.71 8.09 -10.98
C GLY A 191 3.79 8.39 -9.49
N LEU A 192 4.31 9.55 -9.10
CA LEU A 192 4.31 10.00 -7.70
C LEU A 192 2.88 10.24 -7.18
N VAL A 193 2.05 10.93 -7.96
CA VAL A 193 0.63 11.17 -7.63
C VAL A 193 -0.09 9.84 -7.41
N PHE A 194 0.14 8.87 -8.29
CA PHE A 194 -0.46 7.55 -8.19
C PHE A 194 -0.01 6.81 -6.92
N ALA A 195 1.30 6.77 -6.65
CA ALA A 195 1.84 6.13 -5.46
C ALA A 195 1.37 6.79 -4.16
N TYR A 196 1.34 8.12 -4.12
CA TYR A 196 0.81 8.87 -2.99
C TYR A 196 -0.67 8.54 -2.75
N ALA A 197 -1.50 8.57 -3.79
CA ALA A 197 -2.91 8.23 -3.68
C ALA A 197 -3.09 6.79 -3.16
N LEU A 198 -2.32 5.83 -3.69
CA LEU A 198 -2.40 4.44 -3.28
C LEU A 198 -2.07 4.24 -1.79
N LEU A 199 -1.01 4.90 -1.34
CA LEU A 199 -0.58 4.87 0.06
C LEU A 199 -1.57 5.60 0.97
N LYS A 200 -2.20 6.67 0.47
CA LYS A 200 -3.18 7.43 1.24
C LYS A 200 -4.48 6.66 1.43
N LEU A 201 -4.93 5.99 0.38
CA LEU A 201 -6.18 5.23 0.38
C LEU A 201 -6.12 3.95 1.21
N SER A 202 -4.92 3.43 1.49
CA SER A 202 -4.75 2.28 2.39
C SER A 202 -5.07 2.61 3.86
N GLU A 203 -5.14 3.90 4.23
CA GLU A 203 -5.55 4.33 5.57
C GLU A 203 -7.04 4.04 5.83
N LYS A 204 -7.35 3.08 6.71
CA LYS A 204 -8.73 2.65 7.04
C LYS A 204 -9.62 3.76 7.65
N ARG A 205 -9.05 4.84 8.21
CA ARG A 205 -9.78 5.82 9.05
C ARG A 205 -10.17 7.14 8.36
N ARG A 206 -9.60 7.52 7.22
CA ARG A 206 -9.89 8.83 6.62
C ARG A 206 -10.98 8.77 5.55
N LYS A 207 -12.09 9.47 5.83
CA LYS A 207 -13.22 9.67 4.89
C LYS A 207 -12.98 10.80 3.87
N ARG A 208 -11.75 11.33 3.74
CA ARG A 208 -11.50 12.44 2.82
C ARG A 208 -11.54 11.96 1.38
N ASP A 209 -12.20 12.74 0.55
CA ASP A 209 -12.24 12.57 -0.89
C ASP A 209 -10.85 12.89 -1.47
N ILE A 210 -10.12 11.85 -1.90
CA ILE A 210 -8.79 11.96 -2.48
C ILE A 210 -8.78 12.89 -3.69
N GLY A 211 -9.88 12.97 -4.44
CA GLY A 211 -9.99 13.87 -5.59
C GLY A 211 -9.91 15.34 -5.18
N LYS A 212 -10.60 15.72 -4.09
CA LYS A 212 -10.54 17.08 -3.54
C LYS A 212 -9.17 17.42 -2.97
N GLU A 213 -8.53 16.46 -2.30
CA GLU A 213 -7.18 16.64 -1.75
C GLU A 213 -6.15 16.84 -2.87
N LEU A 214 -6.19 16.01 -3.91
CA LEU A 214 -5.33 16.17 -5.09
C LEU A 214 -5.59 17.51 -5.78
N ALA A 215 -6.85 17.88 -6.02
CA ALA A 215 -7.21 19.16 -6.63
C ALA A 215 -6.68 20.36 -5.81
N TYR A 216 -6.78 20.28 -4.48
CA TYR A 216 -6.22 21.30 -3.59
C TYR A 216 -4.70 21.40 -3.70
N ILE A 217 -3.98 20.27 -3.70
CA ILE A 217 -2.51 20.24 -3.86
C ILE A 217 -2.12 20.88 -5.19
N PHE A 218 -2.76 20.49 -6.30
CA PHE A 218 -2.50 21.08 -7.62
C PHE A 218 -2.75 22.59 -7.64
N ALA A 219 -3.84 23.07 -7.01
CA ALA A 219 -4.14 24.49 -6.95
C ALA A 219 -3.10 25.28 -6.15
N VAL A 220 -2.68 24.76 -4.99
CA VAL A 220 -1.64 25.39 -4.14
C VAL A 220 -0.31 25.47 -4.89
N ASP A 221 0.08 24.40 -5.58
CA ASP A 221 1.36 24.35 -6.29
C ASP A 221 1.36 25.24 -7.54
N LEU A 222 0.22 25.36 -8.22
CA LEU A 222 0.06 26.28 -9.34
C LEU A 222 0.19 27.75 -8.89
N ILE A 223 -0.40 28.09 -7.74
CA ILE A 223 -0.25 29.42 -7.14
C ILE A 223 1.21 29.65 -6.73
N GLY A 224 1.84 28.66 -6.08
CA GLY A 224 3.24 28.73 -5.67
C GLY A 224 4.19 28.96 -6.86
N ALA A 225 3.99 28.23 -7.95
CA ALA A 225 4.76 28.41 -9.19
C ALA A 225 4.51 29.78 -9.84
N SER A 226 3.27 30.27 -9.79
CA SER A 226 2.91 31.61 -10.28
C SER A 226 3.61 32.71 -9.49
N VAL A 227 3.60 32.61 -8.16
CA VAL A 227 4.31 33.54 -7.26
C VAL A 227 5.82 33.49 -7.49
N PHE A 228 6.39 32.29 -7.64
CA PHE A 228 7.81 32.11 -7.96
C PHE A 228 8.19 32.85 -9.25
N CYS A 229 7.42 32.66 -10.33
CA CYS A 229 7.65 33.34 -11.60
C CYS A 229 7.51 34.87 -11.52
N LEU A 230 6.56 35.36 -10.71
CA LEU A 230 6.37 36.80 -10.49
C LEU A 230 7.57 37.43 -9.78
N ILE A 231 8.10 36.78 -8.73
CA ILE A 231 9.24 37.31 -7.98
C ILE A 231 10.53 37.27 -8.83
N TRP A 232 10.74 36.21 -9.61
CA TRP A 232 11.93 36.06 -10.47
C TRP A 232 11.80 36.70 -11.86
N GLN A 233 10.65 37.29 -12.17
CA GLN A 233 10.33 37.92 -13.46
C GLN A 233 10.62 37.02 -14.69
N ASP A 234 10.53 35.71 -14.53
CA ASP A 234 10.83 34.72 -15.58
C ASP A 234 9.64 33.79 -15.81
N PHE A 235 8.68 34.28 -16.60
CA PHE A 235 7.52 33.49 -17.02
C PHE A 235 7.88 32.37 -18.00
N ARG A 236 9.05 32.42 -18.66
CA ARG A 236 9.49 31.34 -19.56
C ARG A 236 9.83 30.07 -18.78
N SER A 237 10.19 30.22 -17.50
CA SER A 237 10.48 29.10 -16.60
C SER A 237 9.25 28.58 -15.85
N PHE A 238 8.04 29.12 -16.10
CA PHE A 238 6.82 28.74 -15.38
C PHE A 238 6.54 27.23 -15.39
N ASN A 239 6.62 26.62 -16.56
CA ASN A 239 6.39 25.19 -16.70
C ASN A 239 7.43 24.33 -15.94
N VAL A 240 8.69 24.78 -15.94
CA VAL A 240 9.78 24.12 -15.21
C VAL A 240 9.59 24.26 -13.69
N ALA A 241 9.23 25.46 -13.23
CA ALA A 241 8.93 25.72 -11.83
C ALA A 241 7.73 24.88 -11.35
N CYS A 242 6.63 24.84 -12.12
CA CYS A 242 5.48 24.00 -11.84
C CYS A 242 5.89 22.52 -11.68
N LEU A 243 6.64 21.98 -12.65
CA LEU A 243 7.08 20.59 -12.62
C LEU A 243 7.88 20.27 -11.34
N LEU A 244 8.87 21.10 -11.01
CA LEU A 244 9.75 20.86 -9.87
C LEU A 244 9.02 21.02 -8.53
N ILE A 245 8.19 22.06 -8.39
CA ILE A 245 7.41 22.31 -7.17
C ILE A 245 6.43 21.15 -6.93
N LEU A 246 5.63 20.78 -7.95
CA LEU A 246 4.70 19.65 -7.85
C LEU A 246 5.42 18.36 -7.49
N THR A 247 6.54 18.07 -8.16
CA THR A 247 7.30 16.84 -7.92
C THR A 247 7.84 16.78 -6.50
N LEU A 248 8.45 17.86 -6.01
CA LEU A 248 8.97 17.94 -4.65
C LEU A 248 7.86 17.85 -3.61
N HIS A 249 6.73 18.52 -3.85
CA HIS A 249 5.60 18.49 -2.92
C HIS A 249 5.01 17.08 -2.82
N PHE A 250 4.73 16.41 -3.94
CA PHE A 250 4.25 15.03 -3.93
C PHE A 250 5.27 14.04 -3.33
N PHE A 251 6.56 14.25 -3.57
CA PHE A 251 7.62 13.46 -2.93
C PHE A 251 7.61 13.61 -1.40
N ILE A 252 7.54 14.86 -0.90
CA ILE A 252 7.47 15.14 0.53
C ILE A 252 6.19 14.54 1.14
N LEU A 253 5.05 14.68 0.46
CA LEU A 253 3.78 14.09 0.90
C LEU A 253 3.85 12.56 0.95
N LEU A 254 4.47 11.92 -0.04
CA LEU A 254 4.69 10.48 -0.06
C LEU A 254 5.58 10.05 1.11
N LEU A 255 6.71 10.70 1.34
CA LEU A 255 7.59 10.38 2.48
C LEU A 255 6.89 10.59 3.82
N LYS A 256 6.19 11.73 3.99
CA LYS A 256 5.39 12.01 5.18
C LYS A 256 4.37 10.90 5.42
N GLN A 257 3.70 10.45 4.37
CA GLN A 257 2.68 9.41 4.45
C GLN A 257 3.30 8.05 4.80
N LEU A 258 4.49 7.71 4.27
CA LEU A 258 5.24 6.51 4.64
C LEU A 258 5.61 6.52 6.13
N VAL A 259 6.15 7.64 6.62
CA VAL A 259 6.52 7.80 8.04
C VAL A 259 5.29 7.77 8.96
N LEU A 260 4.20 8.43 8.56
CA LEU A 260 2.96 8.40 9.33
C LEU A 260 2.34 7.01 9.38
N GLN A 261 2.42 6.24 8.30
CA GLN A 261 1.92 4.87 8.29
C GLN A 261 2.68 3.99 9.29
N GLU A 262 4.01 4.11 9.37
CA GLU A 262 4.82 3.40 10.38
C GLU A 262 4.47 3.82 11.82
N ARG A 263 4.18 5.10 12.08
CA ARG A 263 3.91 5.61 13.44
C ARG A 263 2.46 5.40 13.91
N SER A 264 1.50 5.49 12.99
CA SER A 264 0.07 5.58 13.32
C SER A 264 -0.53 4.26 13.79
N GLN A 265 -0.07 3.10 13.30
CA GLN A 265 -0.70 1.82 13.61
C GLN A 265 -0.70 1.50 15.11
N VAL A 266 0.46 1.56 15.76
CA VAL A 266 0.59 1.25 17.19
C VAL A 266 0.02 2.39 18.05
N GLN A 267 0.34 3.64 17.72
CA GLN A 267 -0.04 4.79 18.55
C GLN A 267 -1.56 5.03 18.57
N ASP A 268 -2.24 4.88 17.43
CA ASP A 268 -3.69 5.05 17.35
C ASP A 268 -4.45 3.88 17.98
N TRP A 269 -3.85 2.68 17.99
CA TRP A 269 -4.41 1.54 18.70
C TRP A 269 -4.36 1.79 20.22
N VAL A 270 -3.20 2.18 20.76
CA VAL A 270 -3.05 2.52 22.20
C VAL A 270 -4.00 3.64 22.62
N LEU A 271 -4.02 4.75 21.89
CA LEU A 271 -4.87 5.91 22.21
C LEU A 271 -6.36 5.54 22.21
N SER A 272 -6.80 4.74 21.22
CA SER A 272 -8.21 4.32 21.16
C SER A 272 -8.59 3.32 22.24
N LEU A 273 -7.64 2.49 22.68
CA LEU A 273 -7.83 1.61 23.82
C LEU A 273 -8.05 2.48 25.06
N VAL A 274 -7.11 3.38 25.34
CA VAL A 274 -7.18 4.33 26.47
C VAL A 274 -8.48 5.15 26.46
N GLU A 275 -8.92 5.68 25.31
CA GLU A 275 -10.21 6.38 25.19
C GLU A 275 -11.41 5.48 25.53
N SER A 276 -11.40 4.22 25.07
CA SER A 276 -12.49 3.28 25.33
C SER A 276 -12.62 2.98 26.83
N ILE A 277 -11.49 2.89 27.53
CA ILE A 277 -11.45 2.67 28.98
C ILE A 277 -11.82 3.93 29.75
N GLN A 278 -11.31 5.10 29.34
CA GLN A 278 -11.67 6.37 29.97
C GLN A 278 -13.15 6.72 29.80
N SER A 279 -13.79 6.24 28.72
CA SER A 279 -15.22 6.47 28.48
C SER A 279 -16.19 5.63 29.33
N GLU A 280 -15.72 4.95 30.39
CA GLU A 280 -16.48 4.02 31.25
C GLU A 280 -17.18 2.86 30.50
N LYS A 281 -16.87 2.66 29.22
CA LYS A 281 -17.42 1.56 28.41
C LYS A 281 -16.86 0.19 28.77
N VAL A 282 -15.79 0.16 29.56
CA VAL A 282 -15.14 -1.08 30.01
C VAL A 282 -15.23 -1.10 31.52
N LYS A 283 -16.24 -1.77 32.08
CA LYS A 283 -16.38 -1.98 33.52
C LYS A 283 -15.87 -3.35 33.92
N ASP A 284 -16.14 -4.36 33.09
CA ASP A 284 -15.71 -5.74 33.31
C ASP A 284 -14.95 -6.34 32.10
N ILE A 285 -14.36 -7.52 32.30
CA ILE A 285 -13.65 -8.30 31.26
C ILE A 285 -14.55 -8.58 30.03
N VAL A 286 -15.86 -8.72 30.24
CA VAL A 286 -16.85 -8.95 29.17
C VAL A 286 -17.02 -7.72 28.28
N ASP A 287 -17.02 -6.52 28.86
CA ASP A 287 -17.08 -5.26 28.10
C ASP A 287 -15.80 -5.04 27.30
N PHE A 288 -14.65 -5.38 27.90
CA PHE A 288 -13.36 -5.32 27.22
C PHE A 288 -13.31 -6.26 26.02
N HIS A 289 -13.87 -7.47 26.16
CA HIS A 289 -14.04 -8.38 25.03
C HIS A 289 -14.90 -7.75 23.93
N GLY A 290 -16.06 -7.17 24.26
CA GLY A 290 -16.90 -6.48 23.29
C GLY A 290 -16.17 -5.39 22.49
N VAL A 291 -15.32 -4.60 23.15
CA VAL A 291 -14.46 -3.59 22.50
C VAL A 291 -13.43 -4.24 21.56
N LEU A 292 -12.82 -5.35 21.97
CA LEU A 292 -11.86 -6.10 21.15
C LEU A 292 -12.51 -6.76 19.92
N THR A 293 -13.62 -7.46 20.11
CA THR A 293 -14.37 -8.15 19.04
C THR A 293 -14.87 -7.16 18.00
N GLN A 294 -15.34 -5.98 18.42
CA GLN A 294 -15.80 -4.93 17.52
C GLN A 294 -14.68 -4.33 16.66
N ARG A 295 -13.44 -4.31 17.15
CA ARG A 295 -12.29 -3.64 16.50
C ARG A 295 -11.42 -4.57 15.67
N LEU A 296 -11.10 -5.76 16.19
CA LEU A 296 -10.23 -6.74 15.53
C LEU A 296 -11.02 -7.68 14.62
N GLY A 297 -12.36 -7.62 14.68
CA GLY A 297 -13.25 -8.48 13.93
C GLY A 297 -13.52 -9.77 14.71
N SER A 298 -14.78 -10.21 14.71
CA SER A 298 -15.23 -11.35 15.52
C SER A 298 -14.59 -12.68 15.19
N GLN A 299 -13.85 -12.78 14.08
CA GLN A 299 -13.20 -14.00 13.62
C GLN A 299 -11.73 -14.10 14.05
N SER A 300 -11.18 -13.05 14.66
CA SER A 300 -9.75 -13.01 15.00
C SER A 300 -9.47 -13.24 16.47
N ILE A 301 -10.44 -13.12 17.36
CA ILE A 301 -10.25 -13.24 18.82
C ILE A 301 -11.33 -14.15 19.39
N TYR A 302 -10.91 -15.09 20.23
CA TYR A 302 -11.81 -15.96 20.98
C TYR A 302 -11.39 -16.01 22.46
N PRO A 303 -12.19 -15.46 23.40
CA PRO A 303 -11.91 -15.56 24.81
C PRO A 303 -12.22 -16.97 25.30
N VAL A 304 -11.37 -17.49 26.19
CA VAL A 304 -11.52 -18.80 26.81
C VAL A 304 -11.46 -18.61 28.31
N THR A 305 -12.55 -18.98 28.97
CA THR A 305 -12.67 -19.01 30.43
C THR A 305 -12.47 -20.42 30.97
N GLU A 306 -12.30 -20.57 32.29
CA GLU A 306 -12.27 -21.91 32.93
C GLU A 306 -13.53 -22.74 32.65
N GLN A 307 -14.68 -22.11 32.39
CA GLN A 307 -15.92 -22.82 32.04
C GLN A 307 -15.85 -23.44 30.64
N ASP A 308 -15.23 -22.75 29.68
CA ASP A 308 -15.05 -23.24 28.31
C ASP A 308 -14.03 -24.39 28.23
N LEU A 309 -13.22 -24.55 29.28
CA LEU A 309 -12.21 -25.60 29.43
C LEU A 309 -12.75 -26.85 30.12
N SER A 310 -14.07 -27.00 30.29
CA SER A 310 -14.67 -28.20 30.88
C SER A 310 -14.34 -29.44 30.03
N GLY A 311 -13.41 -30.27 30.51
CA GLY A 311 -12.91 -31.45 29.80
C GLY A 311 -11.42 -31.41 29.45
N PHE A 312 -10.73 -30.30 29.72
CA PHE A 312 -9.28 -30.17 29.61
C PHE A 312 -8.59 -30.32 30.98
N ASP A 313 -7.32 -30.69 30.99
CA ASP A 313 -6.50 -30.72 32.21
C ASP A 313 -6.06 -29.28 32.55
N ILE A 314 -6.85 -28.60 33.38
CA ILE A 314 -6.63 -27.20 33.76
C ILE A 314 -5.28 -27.02 34.46
N ASP A 315 -4.86 -27.96 35.31
CA ASP A 315 -3.59 -27.88 36.03
C ASP A 315 -2.41 -28.07 35.07
N GLY A 316 -2.55 -28.99 34.11
CA GLY A 316 -1.63 -29.16 32.99
C GLY A 316 -1.49 -27.89 32.14
N LEU A 317 -2.60 -27.26 31.76
CA LEU A 317 -2.61 -26.01 30.99
C LEU A 317 -2.00 -24.84 31.79
N LYS A 318 -2.33 -24.70 33.08
CA LYS A 318 -1.71 -23.71 33.98
C LYS A 318 -0.20 -23.90 34.06
N SER A 319 0.27 -25.15 34.17
CA SER A 319 1.70 -25.45 34.21
C SER A 319 2.44 -25.13 32.90
N LEU A 320 1.79 -25.37 31.75
CA LEU A 320 2.32 -25.08 30.41
C LEU A 320 2.46 -23.57 30.16
N VAL A 321 1.52 -22.82 30.69
CA VAL A 321 1.44 -21.36 30.59
C VAL A 321 2.37 -20.67 31.59
N LYS A 322 2.71 -21.33 32.71
CA LYS A 322 3.51 -20.76 33.80
C LYS A 322 4.87 -20.28 33.28
N GLY A 323 5.05 -18.96 33.21
CA GLY A 323 6.26 -18.30 32.72
C GLY A 323 6.28 -17.95 31.23
N SER A 324 5.26 -18.34 30.45
CA SER A 324 5.13 -17.98 29.03
C SER A 324 3.85 -17.18 28.79
N ALA A 325 4.02 -15.88 28.55
CA ALA A 325 2.92 -14.96 28.30
C ALA A 325 2.18 -15.18 26.97
N VAL A 326 2.88 -15.81 26.02
CA VAL A 326 2.41 -16.03 24.66
C VAL A 326 2.87 -17.41 24.23
N LEU A 327 1.93 -18.24 23.78
CA LEU A 327 2.22 -19.56 23.22
C LEU A 327 1.76 -19.58 21.76
N ASP A 328 2.70 -19.84 20.85
CA ASP A 328 2.44 -19.96 19.42
C ASP A 328 2.26 -21.44 19.04
N LEU A 329 1.25 -21.75 18.21
CA LEU A 329 0.97 -23.11 17.75
C LEU A 329 2.19 -23.80 17.14
N SER A 330 3.02 -23.06 16.39
CA SER A 330 4.22 -23.59 15.75
C SER A 330 5.34 -23.91 16.74
N LEU A 331 5.42 -23.16 17.84
CA LEU A 331 6.36 -23.42 18.93
C LEU A 331 5.87 -24.55 19.83
N LEU A 332 4.57 -24.60 20.13
CA LEU A 332 3.94 -25.68 20.90
C LEU A 332 4.17 -27.04 20.24
N LYS A 333 3.94 -27.14 18.93
CA LYS A 333 4.18 -28.38 18.15
C LYS A 333 5.65 -28.80 18.11
N LYS A 334 6.59 -27.85 18.19
CA LYS A 334 8.03 -28.12 18.14
C LYS A 334 8.63 -28.44 19.50
N ALA A 335 8.21 -27.74 20.54
CA ALA A 335 8.80 -27.82 21.87
C ALA A 335 8.27 -28.99 22.69
N ASN A 336 6.99 -29.34 22.53
CA ASN A 336 6.31 -30.32 23.39
C ASN A 336 5.41 -31.32 22.61
N PRO A 337 5.96 -32.08 21.65
CA PRO A 337 5.15 -32.99 20.82
C PRO A 337 4.46 -34.12 21.61
N GLN A 338 4.95 -34.45 22.81
CA GLN A 338 4.48 -35.57 23.65
C GLN A 338 3.73 -35.12 24.92
N SER A 339 3.63 -33.81 25.19
CA SER A 339 2.91 -33.30 26.36
C SER A 339 1.41 -33.31 26.10
N GLU A 340 0.64 -33.93 27.00
CA GLU A 340 -0.82 -33.93 26.95
C GLU A 340 -1.41 -32.51 26.99
N ALA A 341 -0.88 -31.64 27.86
CA ALA A 341 -1.25 -30.22 27.92
C ALA A 341 -0.90 -29.46 26.62
N GLY A 342 0.24 -29.76 26.01
CA GLY A 342 0.64 -29.17 24.73
C GLY A 342 -0.28 -29.58 23.57
N GLN A 343 -0.71 -30.84 23.55
CA GLN A 343 -1.67 -31.36 22.56
C GLN A 343 -3.06 -30.78 22.77
N GLN A 344 -3.51 -30.68 24.02
CA GLN A 344 -4.76 -30.02 24.40
C GLN A 344 -4.80 -28.55 23.97
N MET A 345 -3.72 -27.79 24.20
CA MET A 345 -3.61 -26.40 23.77
C MET A 345 -3.57 -26.27 22.24
N ALA A 346 -2.86 -27.16 21.55
CA ALA A 346 -2.83 -27.19 20.09
C ALA A 346 -4.21 -27.52 19.51
N TYR A 347 -4.93 -28.46 20.10
CA TYR A 347 -6.28 -28.81 19.73
C TYR A 347 -7.25 -27.63 19.91
N LEU A 348 -7.15 -26.92 21.04
CA LEU A 348 -7.96 -25.72 21.31
C LEU A 348 -7.71 -24.60 20.29
N LEU A 349 -6.46 -24.40 19.88
CA LEU A 349 -6.13 -23.44 18.83
C LEU A 349 -6.69 -23.88 17.47
N GLU A 350 -6.55 -25.15 17.10
CA GLU A 350 -7.02 -25.68 15.82
C GLU A 350 -8.55 -25.70 15.70
N SER A 351 -9.26 -26.09 16.76
CA SER A 351 -10.73 -26.14 16.78
C SER A 351 -11.36 -24.76 16.57
N HIS A 352 -10.70 -23.71 17.07
CA HIS A 352 -11.13 -22.32 16.91
C HIS A 352 -10.46 -21.60 15.73
N GLN A 353 -9.65 -22.27 14.91
CA GLN A 353 -8.89 -21.67 13.80
C GLN A 353 -7.98 -20.50 14.23
N MET A 354 -7.39 -20.62 15.42
CA MET A 354 -6.49 -19.65 16.04
C MET A 354 -5.05 -20.17 15.99
N ASN A 355 -4.05 -19.30 16.18
CA ASN A 355 -2.64 -19.71 16.15
C ASN A 355 -1.79 -19.23 17.32
N GLN A 356 -2.32 -18.35 18.17
CA GLN A 356 -1.64 -17.86 19.36
C GLN A 356 -2.57 -17.85 20.56
N VAL A 357 -2.02 -18.14 21.74
CA VAL A 357 -2.71 -18.00 23.03
C VAL A 357 -2.00 -16.93 23.86
N HIS A 358 -2.79 -16.00 24.37
CA HIS A 358 -2.37 -14.97 25.31
C HIS A 358 -3.03 -15.21 26.66
N VAL A 359 -2.20 -15.39 27.69
CA VAL A 359 -2.71 -15.61 29.04
C VAL A 359 -2.79 -14.28 29.76
N ILE A 360 -3.96 -14.06 30.37
CA ILE A 360 -4.34 -12.80 30.97
C ILE A 360 -4.37 -12.95 32.48
N GLY A 361 -5.04 -13.98 32.99
CA GLY A 361 -5.06 -14.33 34.41
C GLY A 361 -4.75 -15.82 34.62
N GLU A 362 -4.10 -16.13 35.73
CA GLU A 362 -3.79 -17.52 36.13
C GLU A 362 -4.81 -18.08 37.14
N GLU A 363 -5.47 -17.21 37.92
CA GLU A 363 -6.45 -17.58 38.95
C GLU A 363 -7.61 -16.55 39.01
N PRO A 364 -8.74 -16.80 38.32
CA PRO A 364 -9.05 -17.92 37.43
C PRO A 364 -8.29 -17.85 36.10
N LEU A 365 -8.06 -19.01 35.45
CA LEU A 365 -7.41 -19.06 34.14
C LEU A 365 -8.26 -18.35 33.08
N TYR A 366 -7.74 -17.24 32.58
CA TYR A 366 -8.37 -16.48 31.51
C TYR A 366 -7.38 -16.31 30.36
N MET A 367 -7.76 -16.83 29.20
CA MET A 367 -6.94 -16.83 28.00
C MET A 367 -7.69 -16.18 26.84
N ILE A 368 -6.95 -15.53 25.96
CA ILE A 368 -7.47 -15.10 24.66
C ILE A 368 -6.73 -15.89 23.59
N LEU A 369 -7.48 -16.66 22.81
CA LEU A 369 -7.01 -17.23 21.57
C LEU A 369 -7.07 -16.14 20.50
N VAL A 370 -6.00 -16.00 19.73
CA VAL A 370 -5.97 -15.07 18.62
C VAL A 370 -5.51 -15.79 17.37
N ASN A 371 -6.18 -15.47 16.28
CA ASN A 371 -5.68 -15.70 14.94
C ASN A 371 -4.86 -14.45 14.56
N ALA A 372 -3.63 -14.42 15.06
CA ALA A 372 -2.67 -13.42 14.64
C ALA A 372 -2.31 -13.73 13.19
N PRO A 373 -2.37 -12.80 12.24
CA PRO A 373 -1.91 -13.09 10.89
C PRO A 373 -0.43 -13.54 10.99
N ALA A 374 -0.15 -14.78 10.59
CA ALA A 374 1.19 -15.41 10.67
C ALA A 374 2.26 -14.65 9.87
N ILE A 375 1.84 -13.61 9.16
CA ILE A 375 2.61 -12.88 8.19
C ILE A 375 2.20 -11.40 8.34
N GLY A 376 3.16 -10.48 8.22
CA GLY A 376 2.91 -9.08 7.82
C GLY A 376 2.99 -8.04 8.91
N ASN A 377 2.44 -8.33 10.09
CA ASN A 377 2.41 -7.40 11.22
C ASN A 377 3.00 -8.02 12.50
N ALA A 378 3.77 -9.10 12.44
CA ALA A 378 4.17 -9.84 13.65
C ALA A 378 4.87 -8.97 14.72
N SER A 379 5.69 -7.98 14.33
CA SER A 379 6.33 -7.05 15.28
C SER A 379 5.35 -6.03 15.86
N ASP A 380 4.48 -5.45 15.03
CA ASP A 380 3.49 -4.46 15.47
C ASP A 380 2.38 -5.11 16.28
N TYR A 381 1.97 -6.31 15.88
CA TYR A 381 1.04 -7.16 16.59
C TYR A 381 1.63 -7.67 17.92
N GLN A 382 2.93 -8.02 17.97
CA GLN A 382 3.61 -8.33 19.24
C GLN A 382 3.66 -7.11 20.16
N ASN A 383 3.94 -5.91 19.63
CA ASN A 383 3.94 -4.67 20.41
C ASN A 383 2.53 -4.32 20.90
N GLU A 384 1.52 -4.37 20.02
CA GLU A 384 0.10 -4.20 20.36
C GLU A 384 -0.30 -5.21 21.43
N MET A 385 0.08 -6.47 21.28
CA MET A 385 -0.30 -7.51 22.22
C MET A 385 0.45 -7.44 23.56
N GLN A 386 1.69 -6.96 23.55
CA GLN A 386 2.44 -6.67 24.77
C GLN A 386 1.80 -5.52 25.54
N ILE A 387 1.35 -4.48 24.84
CA ILE A 387 0.61 -3.38 25.47
C ILE A 387 -0.77 -3.85 25.93
N LEU A 388 -1.46 -4.71 25.17
CA LEU A 388 -2.75 -5.29 25.57
C LEU A 388 -2.59 -6.09 26.86
N LYS A 389 -1.51 -6.88 26.96
CA LYS A 389 -1.14 -7.63 28.14
C LYS A 389 -0.87 -6.70 29.33
N SER A 390 -0.03 -5.68 29.17
CA SER A 390 0.24 -4.68 30.20
C SER A 390 -1.03 -3.95 30.64
N PHE A 391 -1.99 -3.76 29.73
CA PHE A 391 -3.25 -3.12 30.03
C PHE A 391 -4.19 -4.03 30.82
N LEU A 392 -4.35 -5.27 30.36
CA LEU A 392 -5.20 -6.27 31.01
C LEU A 392 -4.73 -6.63 32.42
N SER A 393 -3.41 -6.71 32.64
CA SER A 393 -2.87 -6.92 33.99
C SER A 393 -3.18 -5.76 34.94
N LEU A 394 -3.26 -4.53 34.43
CA LEU A 394 -3.68 -3.36 35.21
C LEU A 394 -5.18 -3.40 35.55
N ILE A 395 -6.04 -3.82 34.62
CA ILE A 395 -7.48 -4.01 34.89
C ILE A 395 -7.68 -5.07 35.98
N GLN A 396 -7.04 -6.24 35.84
CA GLN A 396 -7.18 -7.33 36.82
C GLN A 396 -6.70 -6.91 38.22
N ARG A 397 -5.57 -6.20 38.31
CA ARG A 397 -5.07 -5.70 39.60
C ARG A 397 -6.07 -4.78 40.27
N LYS A 398 -6.76 -3.94 39.50
CA LYS A 398 -7.79 -3.02 40.01
C LYS A 398 -9.11 -3.73 40.37
N ALA A 399 -9.41 -4.88 39.78
CA ALA A 399 -10.59 -5.68 40.10
C ALA A 399 -10.45 -6.51 41.39
N HIS A 400 -9.21 -6.70 41.87
CA HIS A 400 -8.89 -7.41 43.12
C HIS A 400 -8.60 -6.48 44.32
N GLU A 401 -8.57 -5.16 44.09
CA GLU A 401 -8.60 -4.11 45.14
C GLU A 401 -10.05 -3.73 45.45
#